data_AF-A0A3T1DCG6-F1
#
_entry.id   AF-A0A3T1DCG6-F1
#
_cell.length_a   1.000
_cell.length_b   1.000
_cell.length_c   1.000
_cell.angle_alpha   90.00
_cell.angle_beta   90.00
_cell.angle_gamma   90.00
#
_symmetry.space_group_name_H-M   'P 1'
#
loop_
_entity.id
_entity.type
_entity.pdbx_description
1 polymer ?
#
loop_
_entity_poly.entity_id
_entity_poly.type
_entity_poly.pdbx_seq_one_letter_code
_entity_poly.pdbx_strand_id
1 'polypeptide(L)'
;MNHAALMFQFPDESQARLAGETLLDLGYEPQQHGGGRLHIHVQDEDLTSALEIVQCYAGQLLEHAHAEVIDVTNTAYGMEEISIPAHIVNEDWDEGYKAADSPDSKEQWAADDGSYNHFNAT
;
A
#
# COMPACT_ATOMS: atom_id res chain seq x y z
N MET A 1 20.32 9.83 6.46
CA MET A 1 20.79 8.43 6.39
C MET A 1 20.09 7.83 5.19
N ASN A 2 20.84 7.22 4.28
CA ASN A 2 20.31 6.74 3.02
C ASN A 2 20.06 5.23 3.18
N HIS A 3 18.79 4.87 3.23
CA HIS A 3 18.34 3.49 3.39
C HIS A 3 17.93 2.98 2.01
N ALA A 4 18.43 1.83 1.61
CA ALA A 4 18.03 1.16 0.39
C ALA A 4 17.26 -0.11 0.74
N ALA A 5 16.17 -0.35 0.03
CA ALA A 5 15.51 -1.65 0.04
C ALA A 5 15.92 -2.41 -1.22
N LEU A 6 16.29 -3.68 -1.03
CA LEU A 6 16.82 -4.53 -2.07
C LEU A 6 15.98 -5.80 -2.14
N MET A 7 15.48 -6.10 -3.34
CA MET A 7 14.78 -7.34 -3.64
C MET A 7 15.69 -8.23 -4.47
N PHE A 8 15.81 -9.49 -4.06
CA PHE A 8 16.63 -10.50 -4.73
C PHE A 8 15.79 -11.69 -5.18
N GLN A 9 16.21 -12.31 -6.28
CA GLN A 9 15.69 -13.58 -6.78
C GLN A 9 16.77 -14.64 -6.73
N PHE A 10 16.44 -15.78 -6.15
CA PHE A 10 17.29 -16.97 -6.12
C PHE A 10 16.75 -18.05 -7.07
N PRO A 11 17.59 -19.00 -7.51
CA PRO A 11 17.15 -20.10 -8.37
C PRO A 11 16.12 -21.01 -7.69
N ASP A 12 16.17 -21.12 -6.37
CA ASP A 12 15.28 -21.95 -5.55
C ASP A 12 15.13 -21.40 -4.13
N GLU A 13 14.12 -21.90 -3.42
CA GLU A 13 13.80 -21.47 -2.04
C GLU A 13 14.88 -21.86 -1.02
N SER A 14 15.65 -22.93 -1.28
CA SER A 14 16.69 -23.36 -0.35
C SER A 14 17.87 -22.39 -0.35
N GLN A 15 18.26 -21.89 -1.53
CA GLN A 15 19.31 -20.87 -1.68
C GLN A 15 18.88 -19.53 -1.06
N ALA A 16 17.64 -19.10 -1.30
CA ALA A 16 17.08 -17.91 -0.65
C ALA A 16 17.09 -18.03 0.87
N ARG A 17 16.79 -19.23 1.39
CA ARG A 17 16.80 -19.51 2.83
C ARG A 17 18.19 -19.40 3.42
N LEU A 18 19.19 -20.05 2.82
CA LEU A 18 20.58 -20.03 3.30
C LEU A 18 21.17 -18.62 3.27
N ALA A 19 20.90 -17.86 2.21
CA ALA A 19 21.29 -16.45 2.14
C ALA A 19 20.61 -15.63 3.24
N GLY A 20 19.31 -15.83 3.45
CA GLY A 20 18.55 -15.17 4.51
C GLY A 20 19.06 -15.50 5.91
N GLU A 21 19.38 -16.75 6.21
CA GLU A 21 19.97 -17.14 7.49
C GLU A 21 21.33 -16.46 7.72
N THR A 22 22.17 -16.41 6.69
CA THR A 22 23.49 -15.73 6.77
C THR A 22 23.36 -14.23 6.97
N LEU A 23 22.41 -13.58 6.28
CA LEU A 23 22.11 -12.17 6.44
C LEU A 23 21.57 -11.87 7.85
N LEU A 24 20.69 -12.73 8.36
CA LEU A 24 20.17 -12.60 9.73
C LEU A 24 21.31 -12.70 10.78
N ASP A 25 22.23 -13.65 10.61
CA ASP A 25 23.37 -13.83 11.50
C ASP A 25 24.32 -12.63 11.53
N LEU A 26 24.38 -11.87 10.44
CA LEU A 26 25.19 -10.66 10.30
C LEU A 26 24.46 -9.38 10.73
N GLY A 27 23.21 -9.50 11.19
CA GLY A 27 22.42 -8.38 11.74
C GLY A 27 21.55 -7.65 10.73
N TYR A 28 21.37 -8.19 9.52
CA TYR A 28 20.38 -7.68 8.58
C TYR A 28 18.96 -8.15 8.96
N GLU A 29 17.95 -7.55 8.35
CA GLU A 29 16.54 -7.93 8.53
C GLU A 29 15.95 -8.56 7.25
N PRO A 30 16.30 -9.82 6.93
CA PRO A 30 15.80 -10.51 5.75
C PRO A 30 14.33 -10.93 5.87
N GLN A 31 13.55 -10.61 4.84
CA GLN A 31 12.18 -11.02 4.66
C GLN A 31 12.10 -11.97 3.46
N GLN A 32 11.74 -13.23 3.70
CA GLN A 32 11.56 -14.22 2.64
C GLN A 32 10.15 -14.13 2.05
N HIS A 33 10.08 -14.19 0.73
CA HIS A 33 8.84 -14.29 -0.03
C HIS A 33 8.81 -15.59 -0.82
N GLY A 34 7.61 -16.08 -1.14
CA GLY A 34 7.44 -17.31 -1.93
C GLY A 34 8.08 -17.21 -3.32
N GLY A 35 8.55 -18.35 -3.84
CA GLY A 35 9.20 -18.41 -5.16
C GLY A 35 10.67 -17.98 -5.15
N GLY A 36 11.37 -18.15 -4.03
CA GLY A 36 12.81 -17.88 -3.92
C GLY A 36 13.18 -16.40 -3.91
N ARG A 37 12.28 -15.53 -3.43
CA ARG A 37 12.55 -14.09 -3.31
C ARG A 37 12.96 -13.71 -1.90
N LEU A 38 13.87 -12.76 -1.78
CA LEU A 38 14.37 -12.24 -0.51
C LEU A 38 14.42 -10.72 -0.55
N HIS A 39 13.91 -10.07 0.48
CA HIS A 39 13.93 -8.64 0.65
C HIS A 39 14.77 -8.26 1.87
N ILE A 40 15.60 -7.22 1.77
CA ILE A 40 16.35 -6.64 2.90
C ILE A 40 16.34 -5.12 2.84
N HIS A 41 16.45 -4.49 4.01
CA HIS A 41 16.81 -3.08 4.14
C HIS A 41 18.29 -2.96 4.51
N VAL A 42 19.01 -2.08 3.83
CA VAL A 42 20.42 -1.81 4.09
C VAL A 42 20.67 -0.31 4.25
N GLN A 43 21.67 0.05 5.05
CA GLN A 43 22.26 1.39 5.05
C GLN A 43 23.45 1.41 4.08
N ASP A 44 23.79 2.59 3.52
CA ASP A 44 24.85 2.76 2.49
C ASP A 44 26.16 2.00 2.80
N GLU A 45 26.54 1.90 4.09
CA GLU A 45 27.77 1.23 4.56
C GLU A 45 27.75 -0.30 4.37
N ASP A 46 26.56 -0.89 4.32
CA ASP A 46 26.34 -2.35 4.31
C ASP A 46 25.95 -2.90 2.93
N LEU A 47 25.74 -2.02 1.93
CA LEU A 47 25.24 -2.41 0.60
C LEU A 47 26.16 -3.43 -0.09
N THR A 48 27.47 -3.18 -0.10
CA THR A 48 28.43 -4.08 -0.78
C THR A 48 28.46 -5.46 -0.13
N SER A 49 28.48 -5.51 1.20
CA SER A 49 28.48 -6.77 1.94
C SER A 49 27.22 -7.58 1.66
N ALA A 50 26.05 -6.93 1.68
CA ALA A 50 24.78 -7.58 1.36
C ALA A 50 24.78 -8.17 -0.06
N LEU A 51 25.27 -7.41 -1.05
CA LEU A 51 25.36 -7.89 -2.44
C LEU A 51 26.31 -9.07 -2.60
N GLU A 52 27.43 -9.09 -1.89
CA GLU A 52 28.40 -10.20 -1.93
C GLU A 52 27.80 -11.48 -1.34
N ILE A 53 27.14 -11.37 -0.18
CA ILE A 53 26.48 -12.51 0.47
C ILE A 53 25.45 -13.13 -0.47
N VAL A 54 24.56 -12.31 -1.03
CA VAL A 54 23.52 -12.79 -1.95
C VAL A 54 24.12 -13.50 -3.18
N GLN A 55 25.21 -12.96 -3.75
CA GLN A 55 25.89 -13.56 -4.89
C GLN A 55 26.53 -14.91 -4.55
N CYS A 56 27.05 -15.11 -3.33
CA CYS A 56 27.57 -16.41 -2.87
C CYS A 56 26.51 -17.52 -2.93
N TYR A 57 25.23 -17.16 -2.81
CA TYR A 57 24.09 -18.08 -2.91
C TYR A 57 23.39 -18.04 -4.27
N ALA A 58 24.03 -17.48 -5.29
CA ALA A 58 23.50 -17.33 -6.66
C ALA A 58 22.23 -16.45 -6.75
N GLY A 59 22.03 -15.54 -5.79
CA GLY A 59 20.95 -14.56 -5.86
C GLY A 59 21.27 -13.42 -6.84
N GLN A 60 20.23 -12.91 -7.49
CA GLN A 60 20.30 -11.79 -8.43
C GLN A 60 19.46 -10.64 -7.92
N LEU A 61 19.96 -9.42 -8.05
CA LEU A 61 19.20 -8.21 -7.72
C LEU A 61 18.06 -8.01 -8.73
N LEU A 62 16.82 -7.98 -8.24
CA LEU A 62 15.63 -7.66 -9.03
C LEU A 62 15.32 -6.16 -8.99
N GLU A 63 15.32 -5.58 -7.80
CA GLU A 63 14.90 -4.21 -7.57
C GLU A 63 15.78 -3.54 -6.53
N HIS A 64 16.16 -2.31 -6.82
CA HIS A 64 16.84 -1.40 -5.91
C HIS A 64 16.04 -0.12 -5.86
N ALA A 65 15.42 0.14 -4.71
CA ALA A 65 14.70 1.37 -4.47
C ALA A 65 15.24 2.04 -3.22
N HIS A 66 15.19 3.37 -3.26
CA HIS A 66 15.37 4.18 -2.07
C HIS A 66 14.25 3.83 -1.08
N ALA A 67 14.58 3.53 0.17
CA ALA A 67 13.60 2.98 1.13
C ALA A 67 12.40 3.93 1.34
N GLU A 68 12.59 5.25 1.17
CA GLU A 68 11.50 6.23 1.21
C GLU A 68 10.43 5.99 0.12
N VAL A 69 10.80 5.43 -1.03
CA VAL A 69 9.87 5.21 -2.15
C VAL A 69 8.97 3.99 -1.92
N ILE A 70 9.49 2.93 -1.29
CA ILE A 70 8.72 1.71 -1.01
C ILE A 70 7.69 1.95 0.09
N ASP A 71 8.06 2.69 1.13
CA ASP A 71 7.11 3.04 2.20
C ASP A 71 5.97 3.93 1.65
N VAL A 72 6.30 4.86 0.75
CA VAL A 72 5.31 5.71 0.08
C VAL A 72 4.43 4.92 -0.89
N THR A 73 4.94 3.96 -1.67
CA THR A 73 4.10 3.14 -2.54
C THR A 73 3.24 2.16 -1.75
N ASN A 74 3.76 1.55 -0.68
CA ASN A 74 2.98 0.70 0.22
C ASN A 74 1.83 1.49 0.88
N THR A 75 2.12 2.71 1.34
CA THR A 75 1.12 3.65 1.88
C THR A 75 0.12 4.11 0.83
N ALA A 76 0.57 4.42 -0.39
CA ALA A 76 -0.29 4.94 -1.47
C ALA A 76 -1.22 3.87 -2.07
N TYR A 77 -0.76 2.62 -2.17
CA TYR A 77 -1.52 1.50 -2.72
C TYR A 77 -2.12 0.58 -1.67
N GLY A 78 -1.92 0.86 -0.37
CA GLY A 78 -2.55 0.16 0.74
C GLY A 78 -2.27 -1.34 0.78
N MET A 79 -1.04 -1.77 0.47
CA MET A 79 -0.75 -3.21 0.43
C MET A 79 -0.76 -3.89 1.82
N GLU A 80 -0.81 -3.10 2.92
CA GLU A 80 -1.09 -3.53 4.30
C GLU A 80 -2.54 -3.26 4.76
N GLU A 81 -3.53 -3.25 3.87
CA GLU A 81 -4.92 -2.97 4.24
C GLU A 81 -5.52 -4.06 5.15
N ILE A 82 -5.70 -3.72 6.43
CA ILE A 82 -6.46 -4.50 7.41
C ILE A 82 -7.94 -4.37 7.05
N SER A 83 -8.60 -5.47 6.67
CA SER A 83 -10.02 -5.45 6.28
C SER A 83 -10.91 -4.94 7.41
N ILE A 84 -11.49 -3.75 7.23
CA ILE A 84 -12.54 -3.23 8.11
C ILE A 84 -13.83 -3.98 7.76
N PRO A 85 -14.46 -4.72 8.69
CA PRO A 85 -15.71 -5.41 8.40
C PRO A 85 -16.78 -4.38 8.04
N ALA A 86 -17.33 -4.53 6.84
CA ALA A 86 -18.44 -3.72 6.39
C ALA A 86 -19.67 -4.11 7.23
N HIS A 87 -19.99 -3.25 8.22
CA HIS A 87 -21.29 -3.10 8.91
C HIS A 87 -21.93 -4.33 9.60
N ILE A 88 -22.07 -4.29 10.93
CA ILE A 88 -23.16 -5.01 11.64
C ILE A 88 -24.34 -4.04 11.67
N VAL A 89 -25.39 -4.33 10.90
CA VAL A 89 -26.64 -3.57 10.91
C VAL A 89 -27.54 -4.15 11.99
N ASN A 90 -27.75 -3.41 13.08
CA ASN A 90 -28.83 -3.71 14.03
C ASN A 90 -30.04 -2.84 13.65
N GLU A 91 -31.04 -3.45 13.03
CA GLU A 91 -32.33 -2.81 12.72
C GLU A 91 -33.24 -2.81 13.96
N ASP A 92 -32.92 -1.99 14.97
CA ASP A 92 -33.88 -1.68 16.05
C ASP A 92 -34.56 -0.34 15.72
N TRP A 93 -35.63 -0.41 14.94
CA TRP A 93 -36.48 0.74 14.64
C TRP A 93 -37.50 0.91 15.77
N ASP A 94 -37.33 1.93 16.61
CA ASP A 94 -38.34 2.31 17.61
C ASP A 94 -39.64 2.77 16.91
N GLU A 95 -40.78 2.20 17.30
CA GLU A 95 -42.11 2.43 16.70
C GLU A 95 -42.64 3.88 16.83
N GLY A 96 -41.92 4.77 17.54
CA GLY A 96 -42.31 6.15 17.80
C GLY A 96 -42.35 7.06 16.56
N TYR A 97 -41.69 6.70 15.45
CA TYR A 97 -41.65 7.51 14.23
C TYR A 97 -42.92 7.43 13.37
N LYS A 98 -43.83 6.48 13.62
CA LYS A 98 -45.09 6.37 12.86
C LYS A 98 -46.12 7.45 13.19
N ALA A 99 -45.90 8.29 14.21
CA ALA A 99 -46.90 9.19 14.76
C ALA A 99 -46.66 10.69 14.50
N ALA A 100 -45.74 11.07 13.62
CA ALA A 100 -45.55 12.48 13.23
C ALA A 100 -46.21 12.74 11.86
N ASP A 101 -47.43 13.22 11.95
CA ASP A 101 -48.26 13.76 10.88
C ASP A 101 -47.53 14.87 10.07
N SER A 102 -47.90 14.97 8.79
CA SER A 102 -47.24 15.81 7.77
C SER A 102 -47.45 17.31 8.02
N PRO A 103 -46.52 18.16 7.52
CA PRO A 103 -46.99 19.24 6.66
C PRO A 103 -46.18 19.39 5.38
N ASP A 104 -46.96 19.51 4.31
CA ASP A 104 -46.66 19.97 2.97
C ASP A 104 -45.69 21.19 2.93
N SER A 105 -44.54 21.01 2.31
CA SER A 105 -43.76 22.10 1.74
C SER A 105 -43.07 21.62 0.45
N LYS A 106 -43.84 21.58 -0.64
CA LYS A 106 -43.29 21.57 -2.00
C LYS A 106 -42.60 22.90 -2.29
N GLU A 107 -41.41 23.11 -1.78
CA GLU A 107 -40.48 24.05 -2.41
C GLU A 107 -39.85 23.31 -3.59
N GLN A 108 -40.50 23.47 -4.74
CA GLN A 108 -40.02 23.00 -6.02
C GLN A 108 -38.82 23.87 -6.41
N TRP A 109 -37.60 23.31 -6.31
CA TRP A 109 -36.39 23.93 -6.84
C TRP A 109 -36.54 23.99 -8.36
N ALA A 110 -37.02 25.12 -8.88
CA ALA A 110 -37.14 25.31 -10.32
C ALA A 110 -35.74 25.33 -10.93
N ALA A 111 -35.50 24.44 -11.89
CA ALA A 111 -34.31 24.53 -12.73
C ALA A 111 -34.35 25.85 -13.51
N ASP A 112 -33.22 26.54 -13.53
CA ASP A 112 -33.01 27.75 -14.31
C ASP A 112 -33.35 27.51 -15.80
N ASP A 113 -33.94 28.51 -16.47
CA ASP A 113 -34.50 28.37 -17.83
C ASP A 113 -33.42 28.40 -18.94
N GLY A 114 -32.15 28.55 -18.56
CA GLY A 114 -31.01 28.49 -19.46
C GLY A 114 -30.87 29.69 -20.39
N SER A 115 -31.51 30.82 -20.09
CA SER A 115 -31.40 32.05 -20.88
C SER A 115 -30.06 32.77 -20.64
N TYR A 116 -29.03 32.42 -21.43
CA TYR A 116 -27.75 33.15 -21.48
C TYR A 116 -27.75 34.15 -22.64
N ASN A 117 -28.29 35.35 -22.41
CA ASN A 117 -28.38 36.41 -23.43
C ASN A 117 -27.45 37.61 -23.18
N HIS A 118 -26.20 37.36 -22.79
CA HIS A 118 -25.19 38.41 -22.83
C HIS A 118 -23.81 37.85 -23.20
N PHE A 119 -23.49 37.92 -24.49
CA PHE A 119 -22.10 37.91 -24.95
C PHE A 119 -21.89 39.13 -25.85
N ASN A 120 -21.23 40.15 -25.31
CA ASN A 120 -20.84 41.34 -26.08
C ASN A 120 -19.40 41.15 -26.54
N ALA A 121 -19.21 40.88 -27.84
CA ALA A 121 -17.91 40.95 -28.50
C ALA A 121 -17.80 42.31 -29.19
N THR A 122 -16.66 42.99 -28.99
CA THR A 122 -16.37 44.34 -29.52
C THR A 122 -16.29 44.34 -31.04
#